data_AF-A0A0P9KL08-F1
#
_entry.id   AF-A0A0P9KL08-F1
#
_cell.length_a   1.000
_cell.length_b   1.000
_cell.length_c   1.000
_cell.angle_alpha   90.00
_cell.angle_beta   90.00
_cell.angle_gamma   90.00
#
_symmetry.space_group_name_H-M   'P 1'
#
loop_
_entity.id
_entity.type
_entity.pdbx_description
1 polymer ?
#
loop_
_entity_poly.entity_id
_entity_poly.type
_entity_poly.pdbx_seq_one_letter_code
_entity_poly.pdbx_strand_id
1 'polypeptide(L)'
;MAPSVSRLEISFFRASCSAHTANHTSKQNNFINQTTYCFTFAGKNLCCFQVASVRVDVDMKTVLHRSSARKQRGAAAIEFAAVFVIFFAVFYGMVSYSLPLLMMQSFNAAASEAVRRSVALSPAIANYDTLLRSQAQSVVMTQLAWMPAALGFNPAYTSVTYSAGVLTVTIQYPKTRLTQVLPLLTLPGIGEVPRLPNNLTAQASLQLAP
;
A
#
# COMPACT_ATOMS: atom_id res chain seq x y z
N MET A 1 -11.69 -37.94 -9.54
CA MET A 1 -12.74 -37.31 -8.72
C MET A 1 -12.11 -36.11 -8.02
N ALA A 2 -12.22 -34.92 -8.62
CA ALA A 2 -11.68 -33.67 -8.07
C ALA A 2 -12.84 -32.76 -7.66
N PRO A 3 -12.86 -32.17 -6.46
CA PRO A 3 -13.80 -31.12 -6.13
C PRO A 3 -13.21 -29.73 -6.40
N SER A 4 -14.13 -28.82 -6.69
CA SER A 4 -13.99 -27.57 -7.45
C SER A 4 -13.49 -26.39 -6.63
N VAL A 5 -12.72 -25.54 -7.31
CA VAL A 5 -12.23 -24.24 -6.86
C VAL A 5 -13.32 -23.20 -7.12
N SER A 6 -13.81 -22.53 -6.07
CA SER A 6 -14.73 -21.38 -6.20
C SER A 6 -13.92 -20.11 -6.47
N ARG A 7 -13.89 -19.68 -7.73
CA ARG A 7 -13.27 -18.42 -8.19
C ARG A 7 -14.34 -17.34 -8.25
N LEU A 8 -14.22 -16.34 -7.36
CA LEU A 8 -14.95 -15.06 -7.42
C LEU A 8 -14.30 -14.18 -8.51
N GLU A 9 -14.96 -14.06 -9.66
CA GLU A 9 -14.60 -13.10 -10.72
C GLU A 9 -15.47 -11.85 -10.58
N ILE A 10 -14.84 -10.72 -10.23
CA ILE A 10 -15.43 -9.39 -10.28
C ILE A 10 -15.25 -8.88 -11.71
N SER A 11 -16.29 -9.05 -12.53
CA SER A 11 -16.31 -8.55 -13.91
C SER A 11 -16.51 -7.03 -13.92
N PHE A 12 -15.39 -6.31 -14.10
CA PHE A 12 -15.36 -4.90 -14.49
C PHE A 12 -16.10 -4.74 -15.83
N PHE A 13 -17.20 -3.98 -15.83
CA PHE A 13 -18.00 -3.72 -17.02
C PHE A 13 -17.25 -2.77 -17.97
N ARG A 14 -16.61 -3.34 -19.00
CA ARG A 14 -16.02 -2.61 -20.12
C ARG A 14 -17.14 -2.25 -21.10
N ALA A 15 -17.73 -1.07 -20.97
CA ALA A 15 -18.67 -0.56 -21.98
C ALA A 15 -17.89 -0.03 -23.18
N SER A 16 -17.78 -0.86 -24.22
CA SER A 16 -17.33 -0.44 -25.55
C SER A 16 -18.49 0.26 -26.25
N CYS A 17 -18.33 1.53 -26.59
CA CYS A 17 -19.33 2.29 -27.34
C CYS A 17 -19.17 1.97 -28.83
N SER A 18 -19.98 1.05 -29.36
CA SER A 18 -20.04 0.79 -30.80
C SER A 18 -21.09 1.70 -31.42
N ALA A 19 -20.64 2.75 -32.11
CA ALA A 19 -21.52 3.62 -32.90
C ALA A 19 -21.85 2.92 -34.22
N HIS A 20 -23.11 2.51 -34.38
CA HIS A 20 -23.61 2.05 -35.67
C HIS A 20 -24.24 3.25 -36.40
N THR A 21 -23.56 3.75 -37.42
CA THR A 21 -24.09 4.82 -38.28
C THR A 21 -25.01 4.18 -39.31
N ALA A 22 -26.32 4.28 -39.12
CA ALA A 22 -27.31 3.97 -40.16
C ALA A 22 -27.68 5.27 -40.87
N ASN A 23 -27.33 5.36 -42.16
CA ASN A 23 -27.63 6.50 -43.01
C ASN A 23 -28.95 6.21 -43.74
N HIS A 24 -29.97 7.05 -43.54
CA HIS A 24 -31.19 7.02 -44.35
C HIS A 24 -31.38 8.41 -44.97
N THR A 25 -31.13 8.50 -46.27
CA THR A 25 -31.41 9.69 -47.08
C THR A 25 -32.86 9.65 -47.54
N SER A 26 -33.67 10.59 -47.07
CA SER A 26 -34.95 10.97 -47.69
C SER A 26 -34.93 12.47 -47.95
N LYS A 27 -35.27 12.84 -49.19
CA LYS A 27 -35.22 14.20 -49.72
C LYS A 27 -36.64 14.75 -49.73
N GLN A 28 -37.00 15.59 -48.76
CA GLN A 28 -38.11 16.55 -48.86
C GLN A 28 -37.83 17.76 -47.95
N ASN A 29 -38.18 18.94 -48.48
CA ASN A 29 -37.79 20.27 -47.99
C ASN A 29 -38.23 20.56 -46.55
N ASN A 30 -37.45 21.41 -45.87
CA ASN A 30 -37.46 21.80 -44.46
C ASN A 30 -36.84 20.79 -43.47
N PHE A 31 -35.64 21.13 -43.04
CA PHE A 31 -34.78 20.32 -42.19
C PHE A 31 -35.27 20.38 -40.73
N ILE A 32 -36.11 19.42 -40.33
CA ILE A 32 -36.29 19.07 -38.92
C ILE A 32 -35.84 17.62 -38.76
N ASN A 33 -34.56 17.42 -38.44
CA ASN A 33 -34.07 16.13 -37.99
C ASN A 33 -34.41 16.00 -36.50
N GLN A 34 -35.49 15.29 -36.19
CA GLN A 34 -35.89 15.00 -34.83
C GLN A 34 -35.38 13.60 -34.47
N THR A 35 -34.25 13.56 -33.77
CA THR A 35 -33.68 12.30 -33.26
C THR A 35 -34.27 12.04 -31.88
N THR A 36 -35.25 11.16 -31.80
CA THR A 36 -35.85 10.71 -30.54
C THR A 36 -35.12 9.48 -30.03
N TYR A 37 -34.54 9.56 -28.84
CA TYR A 37 -33.91 8.42 -28.16
C TYR A 37 -34.78 7.96 -27.00
N CYS A 38 -35.34 6.76 -27.10
CA CYS A 38 -35.99 6.07 -26.00
C CYS A 38 -35.03 5.05 -25.38
N PHE A 39 -34.89 5.08 -24.07
CA PHE A 39 -34.16 4.07 -23.29
C PHE A 39 -35.12 3.38 -22.32
N THR A 40 -35.04 2.05 -22.24
CA THR A 40 -35.80 1.27 -21.25
C THR A 40 -34.87 0.91 -20.09
N PHE A 41 -35.13 1.46 -18.91
CA PHE A 41 -34.39 1.13 -17.69
C PHE A 41 -35.35 0.55 -16.65
N ALA A 42 -35.07 -0.67 -16.18
CA ALA A 42 -35.82 -1.36 -15.12
C ALA A 42 -37.37 -1.34 -15.28
N GLY A 43 -37.86 -1.65 -16.49
CA GLY A 43 -39.29 -1.85 -16.74
C GLY A 43 -40.19 -0.61 -16.68
N LYS A 44 -39.62 0.61 -16.62
CA LYS A 44 -40.38 1.87 -16.78
C LYS A 44 -39.83 2.67 -17.97
N ASN A 45 -40.72 3.11 -18.86
CA ASN A 45 -40.38 3.99 -19.98
C ASN A 45 -40.28 5.44 -19.47
N LEU A 46 -39.06 5.98 -19.32
CA LEU A 46 -38.86 7.40 -19.11
C LEU A 46 -38.38 8.05 -20.41
N CYS A 47 -39.27 8.81 -21.05
CA CYS A 47 -38.91 9.69 -22.16
C CYS A 47 -38.35 11.00 -21.59
N CYS A 48 -37.11 11.35 -21.95
CA CYS A 48 -36.59 12.68 -21.66
C CYS A 48 -37.13 13.64 -22.73
N PHE A 49 -38.06 14.51 -22.35
CA PHE A 49 -38.61 15.54 -23.23
C PHE A 49 -37.60 16.70 -23.32
N GLN A 50 -36.93 16.83 -24.47
CA GLN A 50 -36.10 18.00 -24.73
C GLN A 50 -37.03 19.18 -25.06
N VAL A 51 -37.05 20.19 -24.19
CA VAL A 51 -37.81 21.44 -24.40
C VAL A 51 -37.34 22.09 -25.70
N ALA A 52 -38.26 22.22 -26.66
CA ALA A 52 -38.05 23.02 -27.87
C ALA A 52 -38.05 24.51 -27.48
N SER A 53 -36.92 25.19 -27.67
CA SER A 53 -36.85 26.65 -27.53
C SER A 53 -37.53 27.31 -28.74
N VAL A 54 -38.75 27.82 -28.55
CA VAL A 54 -39.39 28.75 -29.48
C VAL A 54 -38.68 30.09 -29.37
N ARG A 55 -38.10 30.59 -30.46
CA ARG A 55 -37.60 31.97 -30.52
C ARG A 55 -38.77 32.88 -30.89
N VAL A 56 -39.19 33.72 -29.94
CA VAL A 56 -40.00 34.90 -30.22
C VAL A 56 -39.01 36.08 -30.23
N ASP A 57 -38.86 36.72 -31.38
CA ASP A 57 -38.05 37.92 -31.52
C ASP A 57 -38.88 39.11 -31.02
N VAL A 58 -38.59 39.58 -29.81
CA VAL A 58 -39.06 40.88 -29.33
C VAL A 58 -37.82 41.70 -29.02
N ASP A 59 -37.57 42.68 -29.89
CA ASP A 59 -36.60 43.75 -29.67
C ASP A 59 -36.98 44.53 -28.40
N MET A 60 -36.17 44.38 -27.35
CA MET A 60 -36.24 45.25 -26.18
C MET A 60 -34.85 45.42 -25.58
N LYS A 61 -34.28 46.58 -25.88
CA LYS A 61 -33.10 47.21 -25.28
C LYS A 61 -33.12 47.08 -23.75
N THR A 62 -32.47 46.06 -23.21
CA THR A 62 -32.33 45.83 -21.77
C THR A 62 -30.88 45.57 -21.41
N VAL A 63 -30.38 46.40 -20.51
CA VAL A 63 -29.01 46.41 -19.98
C VAL A 63 -28.68 45.01 -19.44
N LEU A 64 -27.77 44.32 -20.13
CA LEU A 64 -27.26 43.00 -19.74
C LEU A 64 -26.45 43.11 -18.45
N HIS A 65 -27.10 43.01 -17.29
CA HIS A 65 -26.42 42.61 -16.08
C HIS A 65 -26.07 41.12 -16.22
N ARG A 66 -24.87 40.86 -16.75
CA ARG A 66 -24.33 39.52 -16.96
C ARG A 66 -24.07 38.88 -15.59
N SER A 67 -25.09 38.30 -14.97
CA SER A 67 -24.88 37.43 -13.81
C SER A 67 -24.14 36.19 -14.27
N SER A 68 -22.82 36.25 -14.15
CA SER A 68 -21.93 35.11 -14.23
C SER A 68 -22.35 34.13 -13.13
N ALA A 69 -23.24 33.19 -13.47
CA ALA A 69 -23.43 31.97 -12.71
C ALA A 69 -22.14 31.15 -12.89
N ARG A 70 -21.07 31.58 -12.21
CA ARG A 70 -19.78 30.91 -12.20
C ARG A 70 -20.00 29.54 -11.60
N LYS A 71 -20.06 28.54 -12.47
CA LYS A 71 -20.18 27.13 -12.15
C LYS A 71 -18.87 26.72 -11.45
N GLN A 72 -18.78 26.95 -10.14
CA GLN A 72 -17.67 26.64 -9.22
C GLN A 72 -17.52 25.10 -9.04
N ARG A 73 -17.41 24.35 -10.14
CA ARG A 73 -17.41 22.88 -10.11
C ARG A 73 -16.02 22.25 -9.90
N GLY A 74 -15.03 23.03 -9.47
CA GLY A 74 -13.64 22.54 -9.32
C GLY A 74 -12.93 22.91 -8.02
N ALA A 75 -13.34 23.98 -7.34
CA ALA A 75 -12.69 24.41 -6.10
C ALA A 75 -12.76 23.31 -5.01
N ALA A 76 -13.95 22.76 -4.79
CA ALA A 76 -14.16 21.67 -3.84
C ALA A 76 -13.39 20.37 -4.21
N ALA A 77 -13.12 20.14 -5.51
CA ALA A 77 -12.39 18.95 -5.95
C ALA A 77 -10.88 19.04 -5.62
N ILE A 78 -10.31 20.24 -5.69
CA ILE A 78 -8.89 20.48 -5.37
C ILE A 78 -8.68 20.41 -3.85
N GLU A 79 -9.60 20.97 -3.07
CA GLU A 79 -9.56 20.88 -1.61
C GLU A 79 -9.63 19.42 -1.13
N PHE A 80 -10.54 18.62 -1.72
CA PHE A 80 -10.64 17.20 -1.41
C PHE A 80 -9.38 16.41 -1.81
N ALA A 81 -8.79 16.72 -2.97
CA ALA A 81 -7.56 16.07 -3.42
C ALA A 81 -6.38 16.33 -2.47
N ALA A 82 -6.22 17.56 -1.96
CA ALA A 82 -5.16 17.89 -1.02
C ALA A 82 -5.28 17.11 0.29
N VAL A 83 -6.49 17.04 0.87
CA VAL A 83 -6.75 16.27 2.10
C VAL A 83 -6.54 14.78 1.87
N PHE A 84 -7.00 14.26 0.72
CA PHE A 84 -6.80 12.85 0.36
C PHE A 84 -5.32 12.47 0.32
N VAL A 85 -4.47 13.30 -0.30
CA VAL A 85 -3.03 13.03 -0.40
C VAL A 85 -2.36 13.03 0.98
N ILE A 86 -2.70 14.00 1.84
CA ILE A 86 -2.13 14.07 3.20
C ILE A 86 -2.59 12.86 4.03
N PHE A 87 -3.89 12.55 4.01
CA PHE A 87 -4.43 11.40 4.73
C PHE A 87 -3.79 10.09 4.26
N PHE A 88 -3.69 9.89 2.94
CA PHE A 88 -3.05 8.73 2.35
C PHE A 88 -1.58 8.64 2.75
N ALA A 89 -0.83 9.75 2.73
CA ALA A 89 0.58 9.77 3.10
C ALA A 89 0.80 9.34 4.56
N VAL A 90 0.01 9.88 5.49
CA VAL A 90 0.11 9.53 6.92
C VAL A 90 -0.33 8.08 7.16
N PHE A 91 -1.45 7.65 6.56
CA PHE A 91 -1.94 6.29 6.68
C PHE A 91 -0.94 5.27 6.12
N TYR A 92 -0.47 5.49 4.89
CA TYR A 92 0.52 4.63 4.24
C TYR A 92 1.83 4.61 5.04
N GLY A 93 2.30 5.78 5.49
CA GLY A 93 3.48 5.87 6.35
C GLY A 93 3.32 5.05 7.63
N MET A 94 2.22 5.22 8.35
CA MET A 94 1.97 4.47 9.59
C MET A 94 1.91 2.97 9.34
N VAL A 95 1.14 2.51 8.35
CA VAL A 95 1.00 1.08 8.05
C VAL A 95 2.35 0.48 7.60
N SER A 96 3.05 1.14 6.68
CA SER A 96 4.25 0.59 6.07
C SER A 96 5.50 0.65 6.98
N TYR A 97 5.60 1.61 7.91
CA TYR A 97 6.69 1.66 8.90
C TYR A 97 6.41 0.88 10.19
N SER A 98 5.16 0.46 10.45
CA SER A 98 4.81 -0.29 11.66
C SER A 98 5.61 -1.60 11.81
N LEU A 99 5.62 -2.42 10.75
CA LEU A 99 6.25 -3.75 10.81
C LEU A 99 7.79 -3.69 10.87
N PRO A 100 8.49 -2.86 10.06
CA PRO A 100 9.94 -2.72 10.18
C PRO A 100 10.37 -2.19 11.56
N LEU A 101 9.60 -1.25 12.13
CA LEU A 101 9.87 -0.71 13.46
C LEU A 101 9.70 -1.78 14.55
N LEU A 102 8.61 -2.55 14.48
CA LEU A 102 8.36 -3.68 15.39
C LEU A 102 9.51 -4.70 15.32
N MET A 103 9.93 -5.08 14.11
CA MET A 103 11.03 -6.04 13.93
C MET A 103 12.34 -5.51 14.53
N MET A 104 12.68 -4.24 14.29
CA MET A 104 13.88 -3.64 14.87
C MET A 104 13.83 -3.64 16.40
N GLN A 105 12.67 -3.35 17.00
CA GLN A 105 12.50 -3.43 18.44
C GLN A 105 12.69 -4.86 18.95
N SER A 106 12.08 -5.85 18.29
CA SER A 106 12.23 -7.26 18.67
C SER A 106 13.65 -7.78 18.50
N PHE A 107 14.36 -7.39 17.44
CA PHE A 107 15.76 -7.79 17.22
C PHE A 107 16.69 -7.23 18.28
N ASN A 108 16.52 -5.96 18.66
CA ASN A 108 17.30 -5.36 19.75
C ASN A 108 17.01 -6.05 21.09
N ALA A 109 15.73 -6.31 21.40
CA ALA A 109 15.34 -7.02 22.61
C ALA A 109 15.92 -8.44 22.64
N ALA A 110 15.84 -9.18 21.53
CA ALA A 110 16.35 -10.54 21.43
C ALA A 110 17.87 -10.62 21.54
N ALA A 111 18.60 -9.69 20.90
CA ALA A 111 20.05 -9.62 21.01
C ALA A 111 20.47 -9.34 22.47
N SER A 112 19.79 -8.39 23.13
CA SER A 112 20.06 -8.08 24.54
C SER A 112 19.78 -9.26 25.46
N GLU A 113 18.67 -9.97 25.27
CA GLU A 113 18.31 -11.13 26.09
C GLU A 113 19.26 -12.31 25.83
N ALA A 114 19.70 -12.52 24.58
CA ALA A 114 20.69 -13.54 24.23
C ALA A 114 22.00 -13.32 24.97
N VAL A 115 22.52 -12.10 24.91
CA VAL A 115 23.76 -11.72 25.60
C VAL A 115 23.61 -11.90 27.12
N ARG A 116 22.49 -11.43 27.70
CA ARG A 116 22.21 -11.56 29.14
C ARG A 116 22.11 -13.03 29.58
N ARG A 117 21.48 -13.90 28.79
CA ARG A 117 21.36 -15.34 29.09
C ARG A 117 22.70 -16.06 28.98
N SER A 118 23.58 -15.63 28.09
CA SER A 118 24.91 -16.21 27.95
C SER A 118 25.84 -15.95 29.14
N VAL A 119 25.62 -14.88 29.91
CA VAL A 119 26.39 -14.60 31.15
C VAL A 119 26.15 -15.64 32.24
N ALA A 120 25.01 -16.34 32.22
CA ALA A 120 24.72 -17.39 33.19
C ALA A 120 25.57 -18.66 32.98
N LEU A 121 26.30 -18.77 31.86
CA LEU A 121 27.19 -19.89 31.59
C LEU A 121 28.50 -19.74 32.36
N SER A 122 28.87 -20.79 33.09
CA SER A 122 30.13 -20.83 33.84
C SER A 122 31.34 -20.93 32.88
N PRO A 123 32.39 -20.12 33.07
CA PRO A 123 33.60 -20.16 32.24
C PRO A 123 34.45 -21.43 32.44
N ALA A 124 34.16 -22.22 33.49
CA ALA A 124 34.88 -23.47 33.78
C ALA A 124 34.42 -24.67 32.94
N ILE A 125 33.41 -24.50 32.08
CA ILE A 125 32.84 -25.59 31.27
C ILE A 125 33.71 -25.85 30.04
N ALA A 126 33.94 -27.12 29.69
CA ALA A 126 34.60 -27.50 28.45
C ALA A 126 33.82 -26.99 27.22
N ASN A 127 34.52 -26.53 26.18
CA ASN A 127 33.92 -25.95 24.97
C ASN A 127 33.06 -24.70 25.22
N TYR A 128 33.45 -23.87 26.20
CA TYR A 128 32.75 -22.64 26.59
C TYR A 128 32.32 -21.76 25.40
N ASP A 129 33.22 -21.41 24.48
CA ASP A 129 32.93 -20.54 23.33
C ASP A 129 31.83 -21.10 22.40
N THR A 130 31.89 -22.40 22.09
CA THR A 130 30.87 -23.08 21.28
C THR A 130 29.51 -23.08 21.98
N LEU A 131 29.49 -23.36 23.28
CA LEU A 131 28.27 -23.34 24.09
C LEU A 131 27.70 -21.93 24.23
N LEU A 132 28.56 -20.92 24.36
CA LEU A 132 28.16 -19.52 24.43
C LEU A 132 27.43 -19.08 23.16
N ARG A 133 27.99 -19.46 22.00
CA ARG A 133 27.42 -19.15 20.68
C ARG A 133 26.11 -19.89 20.45
N SER A 134 26.06 -21.18 20.75
CA SER A 134 24.84 -21.98 20.58
C SER A 134 23.72 -21.52 21.51
N GLN A 135 24.05 -21.16 22.76
CA GLN A 135 23.10 -20.60 23.71
C GLN A 135 22.57 -19.23 23.27
N ALA A 136 23.45 -18.31 22.85
CA ALA A 136 23.02 -17.01 22.35
C ALA A 136 22.10 -17.17 21.13
N GLN A 137 22.47 -18.03 20.20
CA GLN A 137 21.68 -18.30 19.01
C GLN A 137 20.32 -18.93 19.34
N SER A 138 20.27 -19.88 20.26
CA SER A 138 19.00 -20.51 20.67
C SER A 138 18.07 -19.49 21.31
N VAL A 139 18.57 -18.60 22.17
CA VAL A 139 17.78 -17.53 22.79
C VAL A 139 17.24 -16.56 21.75
N VAL A 140 18.04 -16.12 20.77
CA VAL A 140 17.54 -15.29 19.67
C VAL A 140 16.40 -16.00 18.95
N MET A 141 16.55 -17.27 18.59
CA MET A 141 15.51 -18.04 17.89
C MET A 141 14.24 -18.18 18.72
N THR A 142 14.34 -18.37 20.04
CA THR A 142 13.19 -18.40 20.95
C THR A 142 12.49 -17.05 21.02
N GLN A 143 13.23 -15.95 21.15
CA GLN A 143 12.67 -14.60 21.21
C GLN A 143 12.01 -14.17 19.90
N LEU A 144 12.47 -14.72 18.77
CA LEU A 144 11.96 -14.43 17.44
C LEU A 144 10.92 -15.44 16.94
N ALA A 145 10.55 -16.43 17.77
CA ALA A 145 9.61 -17.49 17.40
C ALA A 145 8.19 -16.99 17.10
N TRP A 146 7.82 -15.81 17.58
CA TRP A 146 6.53 -15.18 17.28
C TRP A 146 6.43 -14.71 15.82
N MET A 147 7.56 -14.51 15.13
CA MET A 147 7.54 -13.96 13.77
C MET A 147 6.94 -14.97 12.79
N PRO A 148 5.99 -14.53 11.94
CA PRO A 148 5.42 -15.38 10.91
C PRO A 148 6.48 -15.93 9.95
N ALA A 149 6.29 -17.18 9.51
CA ALA A 149 7.15 -17.83 8.53
C ALA A 149 7.24 -17.06 7.19
N ALA A 150 6.24 -16.24 6.87
CA ALA A 150 6.23 -15.37 5.69
C ALA A 150 7.36 -14.32 5.70
N LEU A 151 7.81 -13.88 6.88
CA LEU A 151 8.99 -13.01 7.01
C LEU A 151 10.30 -13.79 6.83
N GLY A 152 10.25 -15.12 6.90
CA GLY A 152 11.34 -15.98 6.46
C GLY A 152 12.66 -15.77 7.20
N PHE A 153 12.59 -15.48 8.51
CA PHE A 153 13.78 -15.37 9.36
C PHE A 153 14.53 -16.71 9.42
N ASN A 154 15.85 -16.65 9.35
CA ASN A 154 16.73 -17.81 9.34
C ASN A 154 17.87 -17.59 10.36
N PRO A 155 18.31 -18.63 11.08
CA PRO A 155 19.46 -18.54 11.98
C PRO A 155 20.74 -17.96 11.34
N ALA A 156 20.91 -18.12 10.01
CA ALA A 156 22.04 -17.58 9.25
C ALA A 156 22.13 -16.05 9.25
N TYR A 157 21.03 -15.36 9.58
CA TYR A 157 21.01 -13.90 9.76
C TYR A 157 21.52 -13.45 11.12
N THR A 158 21.82 -14.38 12.03
CA THR A 158 22.36 -14.09 13.36
C THR A 158 23.83 -14.48 13.39
N SER A 159 24.68 -13.53 13.76
CA SER A 159 26.10 -13.76 14.02
C SER A 159 26.39 -13.55 15.50
N VAL A 160 27.08 -14.51 16.11
CA VAL A 160 27.52 -14.43 17.51
C VAL A 160 29.03 -14.54 17.53
N THR A 161 29.69 -13.50 18.03
CA THR A 161 31.15 -13.45 18.15
C THR A 161 31.53 -13.26 19.61
N TYR A 162 32.56 -13.98 20.03
CA TYR A 162 33.17 -13.81 21.35
C TYR A 162 34.66 -13.55 21.15
N SER A 163 35.11 -12.34 21.49
CA SER A 163 36.49 -11.91 21.31
C SER A 163 36.89 -10.97 22.43
N ALA A 164 38.10 -11.16 22.96
CA ALA A 164 38.66 -10.32 24.03
C ALA A 164 37.72 -10.14 25.25
N GLY A 165 36.99 -11.20 25.63
CA GLY A 165 36.04 -11.16 26.76
C GLY A 165 34.71 -10.46 26.46
N VAL A 166 34.48 -10.00 25.22
CA VAL A 166 33.21 -9.36 24.82
C VAL A 166 32.42 -10.31 23.95
N LEU A 167 31.21 -10.66 24.39
CA LEU A 167 30.22 -11.36 23.58
C LEU A 167 29.42 -10.32 22.81
N THR A 168 29.35 -10.48 21.50
CA THR A 168 28.58 -9.63 20.60
C THR A 168 27.60 -10.49 19.81
N VAL A 169 26.30 -10.18 19.94
CA VAL A 169 25.22 -10.80 19.16
C VAL A 169 24.74 -9.76 18.16
N THR A 170 24.78 -10.12 16.88
CA THR A 170 24.37 -9.23 15.79
C THR A 170 23.38 -9.92 14.88
N ILE A 171 22.29 -9.24 14.56
CA ILE A 171 21.25 -9.73 13.65
C ILE A 171 21.29 -8.85 12.40
N GLN A 172 21.50 -9.46 11.23
CA GLN A 172 21.53 -8.84 9.91
C GLN A 172 20.40 -9.41 9.05
N TYR A 173 19.25 -8.74 9.06
CA TYR A 173 18.08 -9.19 8.31
C TYR A 173 17.94 -8.43 6.97
N PRO A 174 17.98 -9.12 5.81
CA PRO A 174 18.00 -8.46 4.50
C PRO A 174 16.65 -7.88 4.10
N LYS A 175 16.64 -6.68 3.49
CA LYS A 175 15.41 -6.00 3.08
C LYS A 175 14.60 -6.79 2.07
N THR A 176 15.23 -7.62 1.26
CA THR A 176 14.59 -8.44 0.22
C THR A 176 13.59 -9.45 0.79
N ARG A 177 13.71 -9.82 2.06
CA ARG A 177 12.74 -10.69 2.76
C ARG A 177 11.52 -9.90 3.24
N LEU A 178 11.75 -8.67 3.69
CA LEU A 178 10.71 -7.75 4.10
C LEU A 178 9.81 -7.34 2.91
N THR A 179 10.41 -7.12 1.73
CA THR A 179 9.68 -6.72 0.52
C THR A 179 8.75 -7.81 -0.03
N GLN A 180 8.88 -9.06 0.43
CA GLN A 180 7.96 -10.15 0.06
C GLN A 180 6.59 -9.98 0.73
N VAL A 181 6.56 -9.29 1.87
CA VAL A 181 5.36 -9.13 2.70
C VAL A 181 4.84 -7.69 2.67
N LEU A 182 5.75 -6.72 2.55
CA LEU A 182 5.43 -5.31 2.40
C LEU A 182 5.79 -4.84 0.98
N PRO A 183 4.82 -4.61 0.09
CA PRO A 183 5.09 -4.03 -1.21
C PRO A 183 5.52 -2.57 -1.08
N LEU A 184 6.64 -2.21 -1.71
CA LEU A 184 7.15 -0.85 -1.72
C LEU A 184 6.49 -0.04 -2.84
N LEU A 185 6.19 1.22 -2.56
CA LEU A 185 5.67 2.15 -3.55
C LEU A 185 6.81 3.04 -4.04
N THR A 186 7.08 3.04 -5.34
CA THR A 186 8.07 3.92 -5.98
C THR A 186 7.37 5.18 -6.47
N LEU A 187 7.56 6.28 -5.76
CA LEU A 187 6.95 7.57 -6.11
C LEU A 187 7.92 8.39 -6.98
N PRO A 188 7.46 8.97 -8.10
CA PRO A 188 8.29 9.86 -8.92
C PRO A 188 8.72 11.09 -8.09
N GLY A 189 10.02 11.40 -8.09
CA GLY A 189 10.60 12.51 -7.33
C GLY A 189 10.96 12.21 -5.87
N ILE A 190 10.32 11.21 -5.23
CA ILE A 190 10.51 10.87 -3.80
C ILE A 190 11.19 9.51 -3.60
N GLY A 191 11.21 8.63 -4.61
CA GLY A 191 11.84 7.31 -4.54
C GLY A 191 10.99 6.25 -3.84
N GLU A 192 11.63 5.20 -3.34
CA GLU A 192 10.98 4.10 -2.61
C GLU A 192 10.42 4.59 -1.27
N VAL A 193 9.15 4.30 -1.00
CA VAL A 193 8.53 4.51 0.31
C VAL A 193 7.92 3.16 0.74
N PRO A 194 8.27 2.62 1.93
CA PRO A 194 9.25 3.12 2.90
C PRO A 194 10.72 3.08 2.43
N ARG A 195 11.54 4.05 2.85
CA ARG A 195 12.99 4.07 2.60
C ARG A 195 13.70 3.21 3.64
N LEU A 196 13.96 1.95 3.29
CA LEU A 196 14.60 0.99 4.17
C LEU A 196 16.08 0.81 3.81
N PRO A 197 16.97 0.66 4.81
CA PRO A 197 18.34 0.21 4.58
C PRO A 197 18.37 -1.17 3.92
N ASN A 198 19.50 -1.53 3.29
CA ASN A 198 19.66 -2.85 2.66
C ASN A 198 19.53 -4.02 3.66
N ASN A 199 19.92 -3.79 4.92
CA ASN A 199 19.75 -4.75 6.00
C ASN A 199 19.22 -4.03 7.24
N LEU A 200 18.23 -4.62 7.89
CA LEU A 200 17.82 -4.28 9.26
C LEU A 200 18.85 -4.90 10.21
N THR A 201 19.55 -4.05 10.94
CA THR A 201 20.69 -4.46 11.77
C THR A 201 20.42 -4.14 13.23
N ALA A 202 20.57 -5.12 14.10
CA ALA A 202 20.51 -4.94 15.55
C ALA A 202 21.71 -5.62 16.19
N GLN A 203 22.25 -5.00 17.25
CA GLN A 203 23.44 -5.50 17.91
C GLN A 203 23.34 -5.28 19.41
N ALA A 204 23.78 -6.27 20.17
CA ALA A 204 24.02 -6.14 21.60
C ALA A 204 25.38 -6.75 21.92
N SER A 205 26.11 -6.12 22.84
CA SER A 205 27.37 -6.64 23.34
C SER A 205 27.47 -6.50 24.85
N LEU A 206 28.20 -7.43 25.47
CA LEU A 206 28.47 -7.40 26.91
C LEU A 206 29.84 -7.99 27.17
N GLN A 207 30.55 -7.34 28.08
CA GLN A 207 31.83 -7.80 28.57
C GLN A 207 31.62 -8.83 29.68
N LEU A 208 32.06 -10.06 29.44
CA LEU A 208 32.09 -11.11 30.44
C LEU A 208 33.34 -10.92 31.29
N ALA A 209 33.19 -11.09 32.61
CA ALA A 209 34.32 -11.05 33.52
C ALA A 209 35.29 -12.20 33.17
N PRO A 210 36.61 -11.93 33.18
CA PRO A 210 37.63 -12.92 32.86
C PRO A 210 37.70 -14.07 33.87
#